data_AF-B0D5D5-F1
#
_entry.id   AF-B0D5D5-F1
#
_cell.length_a   1.000
_cell.length_b   1.000
_cell.length_c   1.000
_cell.angle_alpha   90.00
_cell.angle_beta   90.00
_cell.angle_gamma   90.00
#
_symmetry.space_group_name_H-M   'P 1'
#
loop_
_entity.id
_entity.type
_entity.pdbx_description
1 polymer ?
#
loop_
_entity_poly.entity_id
_entity_poly.type
_entity_poly.pdbx_seq_one_letter_code
_entity_poly.pdbx_strand_id
1 'polypeptide(L)'
;MSSVFTAGVRTNEQVECENRVTKSLGGPKTSLFTLFNTLNERSEGQTIQELERILREHAGPFALNTCFREMELSLTYSTEVLQRPDRINDWNMMNPFTNDAAYISTKWLLRLILQCGLRVRHLLCVKQMGTNTKHYLAVLPNGCYVCDCCMGLNLGLPCWHFFQVMLKMDSLQFHIGLV
;
A
#
# COMPACT_ATOMS: atom_id res chain seq x y z
N MET A 1 27.61 -2.53 -26.81
CA MET A 1 26.38 -3.35 -26.89
C MET A 1 25.43 -2.83 -25.84
N SER A 2 24.34 -2.17 -26.26
CA SER A 2 23.32 -1.60 -25.37
C SER A 2 22.12 -2.54 -25.40
N SER A 3 21.83 -3.20 -24.29
CA SER A 3 20.58 -3.94 -24.11
C SER A 3 19.53 -2.97 -23.59
N VAL A 4 18.69 -2.47 -24.50
CA VAL A 4 17.46 -1.74 -24.16
C VAL A 4 16.43 -2.79 -23.74
N PHE A 5 16.16 -2.87 -22.44
CA PHE A 5 15.03 -3.64 -21.92
C PHE A 5 13.78 -2.76 -21.99
N THR A 6 12.80 -3.18 -22.80
CA THR A 6 11.44 -2.63 -22.75
C THR A 6 10.58 -3.63 -21.99
N ALA A 7 10.44 -3.44 -20.68
CA ALA A 7 9.46 -4.17 -19.87
C ALA A 7 8.12 -3.43 -19.95
N GLY A 8 7.26 -3.85 -20.87
CA GLY A 8 5.88 -3.38 -20.93
C GLY A 8 5.01 -4.21 -19.98
N VAL A 9 4.68 -3.66 -18.80
CA VAL A 9 3.69 -4.26 -17.90
C VAL A 9 2.30 -3.78 -18.31
N ARG A 10 1.50 -4.65 -18.93
CA ARG A 10 0.08 -4.40 -19.17
C ARG A 10 -0.70 -4.66 -17.88
N THR A 11 -1.15 -3.61 -17.20
CA THR A 11 -1.94 -3.71 -15.97
C THR A 11 -3.41 -4.03 -16.26
N ASN A 12 -3.70 -5.28 -16.61
CA ASN A 12 -5.06 -5.84 -16.52
C ASN A 12 -5.19 -6.84 -15.36
N GLU A 13 -4.15 -7.03 -14.56
CA GLU A 13 -4.06 -8.13 -13.60
C GLU A 13 -5.07 -8.07 -12.46
N GLN A 14 -5.48 -6.88 -12.01
CA GLN A 14 -6.59 -6.76 -11.05
C GLN A 14 -7.87 -7.32 -11.68
N VAL A 15 -8.18 -6.88 -12.90
CA VAL A 15 -9.35 -7.35 -13.66
C VAL A 15 -9.23 -8.85 -13.94
N GLU A 16 -8.04 -9.37 -14.21
CA GLU A 16 -7.80 -10.81 -14.39
C GLU A 16 -7.93 -11.61 -13.09
N CYS A 17 -7.47 -11.05 -11.96
CA CYS A 17 -7.62 -11.63 -10.63
C CYS A 17 -9.10 -11.65 -10.23
N GLU A 18 -9.81 -10.53 -10.34
CA GLU A 18 -11.24 -10.41 -10.11
C GLU A 18 -12.04 -11.34 -11.03
N ASN A 19 -11.66 -11.45 -12.30
CA ASN A 19 -12.27 -12.39 -13.23
C ASN A 19 -11.96 -13.85 -12.89
N ARG A 20 -10.75 -14.18 -12.40
CA ARG A 20 -10.41 -15.54 -11.94
C ARG A 20 -11.20 -15.90 -10.70
N VAL A 21 -11.35 -14.98 -9.74
CA VAL A 21 -12.20 -15.16 -8.56
C VAL A 21 -13.65 -15.37 -8.99
N THR A 22 -14.18 -14.51 -9.87
CA THR A 22 -15.55 -14.61 -10.38
C THR A 22 -15.80 -15.94 -11.09
N LYS A 23 -14.85 -16.40 -11.92
CA LYS A 23 -14.93 -17.70 -12.61
C LYS A 23 -14.77 -18.89 -11.65
N SER A 24 -13.91 -18.79 -10.65
CA SER A 24 -13.69 -19.80 -9.62
C SER A 24 -14.91 -19.94 -8.70
N LEU A 25 -15.55 -18.82 -8.37
CA LEU A 25 -16.67 -18.80 -7.44
C LEU A 25 -18.02 -19.07 -8.11
N GLY A 26 -18.24 -18.56 -9.32
CA GLY A 26 -19.52 -18.66 -10.04
C GLY A 26 -19.50 -19.56 -11.28
N GLY A 27 -18.33 -20.00 -11.76
CA GLY A 27 -18.18 -20.71 -13.03
C GLY A 27 -17.97 -19.79 -14.25
N PRO A 28 -17.62 -20.35 -15.42
CA PRO A 28 -17.19 -19.59 -16.60
C PRO A 28 -18.30 -18.77 -17.29
N LYS A 29 -19.57 -19.06 -17.02
CA LYS A 29 -20.74 -18.33 -17.52
C LYS A 29 -21.81 -18.28 -16.44
N THR A 30 -21.74 -17.26 -15.57
CA THR A 30 -22.68 -17.09 -14.47
C THR A 30 -23.28 -15.68 -14.49
N SER A 31 -24.57 -15.59 -14.19
CA SER A 31 -25.24 -14.31 -14.04
C SER A 31 -24.86 -13.67 -12.70
N LEU A 32 -24.93 -12.34 -12.59
CA LEU A 32 -24.70 -11.63 -11.32
C LEU A 32 -25.58 -12.16 -10.18
N PHE A 33 -26.83 -12.53 -10.47
CA PHE A 33 -27.76 -13.09 -9.48
C PHE A 33 -27.35 -14.51 -9.04
N THR A 34 -26.90 -15.34 -9.99
CA THR A 34 -26.37 -16.67 -9.68
C THR A 34 -25.11 -16.58 -8.82
N LEU A 35 -24.19 -15.67 -9.17
CA LEU A 35 -22.99 -15.40 -8.38
C LEU A 35 -23.35 -14.97 -6.96
N PHE A 36 -24.30 -14.04 -6.81
CA PHE A 36 -24.76 -13.55 -5.51
C PHE A 36 -25.32 -14.66 -4.63
N ASN A 37 -26.19 -15.53 -5.17
CA ASN A 37 -26.75 -16.65 -4.40
C ASN A 37 -25.66 -17.66 -4.01
N THR A 38 -24.76 -18.00 -4.93
CA THR A 38 -23.62 -18.89 -4.64
C THR A 38 -22.68 -18.31 -3.58
N LEU A 39 -22.48 -16.98 -3.56
CA LEU A 39 -21.69 -16.33 -2.51
C LEU A 39 -22.40 -16.37 -1.15
N ASN A 40 -23.71 -16.19 -1.10
CA ASN A 40 -24.49 -16.28 0.14
C ASN A 40 -24.55 -17.72 0.68
N GLU A 41 -24.75 -18.72 -0.17
CA GLU A 41 -24.70 -20.13 0.24
C GLU A 41 -23.31 -20.51 0.77
N ARG A 42 -22.24 -19.95 0.19
CA ARG A 42 -20.87 -20.15 0.66
C ARG A 42 -20.57 -19.44 1.97
N SER A 43 -21.10 -18.23 2.20
CA SER A 43 -20.83 -17.49 3.43
C SER A 43 -21.42 -18.17 4.66
N GLU A 44 -22.50 -18.94 4.49
CA GLU A 44 -23.11 -19.75 5.56
C GLU A 44 -22.30 -21.02 5.90
N GLY A 45 -21.51 -21.55 4.96
CA GLY A 45 -20.77 -22.81 5.10
C GLY A 45 -19.24 -22.68 5.17
N GLN A 46 -18.67 -21.48 4.99
CA GLN A 46 -17.23 -21.29 4.85
C GLN A 46 -16.47 -21.43 6.18
N THR A 47 -15.47 -22.30 6.19
CA THR A 47 -14.47 -22.33 7.26
C THR A 47 -13.36 -21.30 7.02
N ILE A 48 -12.70 -20.85 8.10
CA ILE A 48 -11.54 -19.93 8.01
C ILE A 48 -10.44 -20.52 7.09
N GLN A 49 -10.23 -21.83 7.15
CA GLN A 49 -9.22 -22.55 6.36
C GLN A 49 -9.52 -22.51 4.85
N GLU A 50 -10.78 -22.61 4.45
CA GLU A 50 -11.18 -22.47 3.05
C GLU A 50 -11.07 -21.04 2.55
N LEU A 51 -11.39 -20.07 3.41
CA LEU A 51 -11.20 -18.65 3.08
C LEU A 51 -9.73 -18.33 2.85
N GLU A 52 -8.84 -18.78 3.75
CA GLU A 52 -7.39 -18.66 3.58
C GLU A 52 -6.92 -19.28 2.26
N ARG A 53 -7.36 -20.50 1.94
CA ARG A 53 -6.99 -21.17 0.67
C ARG A 53 -7.40 -20.36 -0.56
N ILE A 54 -8.60 -19.80 -0.58
CA ILE A 54 -9.10 -19.00 -1.71
C ILE A 54 -8.31 -17.69 -1.83
N LEU A 55 -8.01 -17.04 -0.70
CA LEU A 55 -7.19 -15.83 -0.67
C LEU A 55 -5.77 -16.11 -1.18
N ARG A 56 -5.15 -17.23 -0.80
CA ARG A 56 -3.86 -17.69 -1.33
C ARG A 56 -3.87 -17.82 -2.84
N GLU A 57 -4.85 -18.54 -3.37
CA GLU A 57 -4.90 -18.94 -4.78
C GLU A 57 -5.13 -17.74 -5.71
N HIS A 58 -5.89 -16.75 -5.22
CA HIS A 58 -6.34 -15.65 -6.06
C HIS A 58 -5.71 -14.30 -5.70
N ALA A 59 -5.70 -13.91 -4.43
CA ALA A 59 -5.16 -12.62 -4.00
C ALA A 59 -3.64 -12.64 -3.80
N GLY A 60 -3.06 -13.79 -3.43
CA GLY A 60 -1.61 -13.94 -3.21
C GLY A 60 -0.74 -13.50 -4.41
N PRO A 61 -0.97 -14.01 -5.64
CA PRO A 61 -0.21 -13.59 -6.82
C PRO A 61 -0.32 -12.08 -7.10
N PHE A 62 -1.52 -11.52 -6.96
CA PHE A 62 -1.75 -10.08 -7.14
C PHE A 62 -0.98 -9.24 -6.12
N ALA A 63 -1.04 -9.63 -4.84
CA ALA A 63 -0.33 -8.96 -3.75
C ALA A 63 1.19 -8.99 -3.96
N LEU A 64 1.74 -10.15 -4.32
CA LEU A 64 3.18 -10.32 -4.61
C LEU A 64 3.61 -9.47 -5.80
N ASN A 65 2.91 -9.58 -6.94
CA ASN A 65 3.31 -8.85 -8.14
C ASN A 65 3.20 -7.33 -7.96
N THR A 66 2.14 -6.89 -7.27
CA THR A 66 2.01 -5.49 -6.87
C THR A 66 3.20 -5.08 -6.01
N CYS A 67 3.55 -5.82 -4.96
CA CYS A 67 4.70 -5.48 -4.12
C CYS A 67 6.02 -5.44 -4.92
N PHE A 68 6.26 -6.35 -5.86
CA PHE A 68 7.45 -6.31 -6.72
C PHE A 68 7.51 -5.06 -7.58
N ARG A 69 6.39 -4.69 -8.21
CA ARG A 69 6.30 -3.47 -9.00
C ARG A 69 6.52 -2.22 -8.14
N GLU A 70 5.92 -2.17 -6.97
CA GLU A 70 6.10 -1.07 -6.02
C GLU A 70 7.56 -0.98 -5.53
N MET A 71 8.22 -2.11 -5.29
CA MET A 71 9.65 -2.14 -4.97
C MET A 71 10.52 -1.61 -6.12
N GLU A 72 10.24 -2.00 -7.36
CA GLU A 72 10.98 -1.52 -8.53
C GLU A 72 10.81 0.01 -8.70
N LEU A 73 9.58 0.50 -8.62
CA LEU A 73 9.28 1.93 -8.76
C LEU A 73 9.95 2.77 -7.67
N SER A 74 10.16 2.20 -6.48
CA SER A 74 10.79 2.90 -5.34
C SER A 74 12.19 3.42 -5.66
N LEU A 75 12.94 2.74 -6.55
CA LEU A 75 14.31 3.12 -6.95
C LEU A 75 14.38 4.46 -7.69
N THR A 76 13.24 4.96 -8.19
CA THR A 76 13.13 6.27 -8.84
C THR A 76 12.86 7.41 -7.86
N TYR A 77 12.87 7.13 -6.55
CA TYR A 77 12.59 8.08 -5.49
C TYR A 77 13.77 8.25 -4.54
N SER A 78 13.77 9.35 -3.80
CA SER A 78 14.71 9.63 -2.73
C SER A 78 13.94 9.97 -1.45
N THR A 79 14.53 9.67 -0.29
CA THR A 79 13.92 9.97 1.01
C THR A 79 14.75 11.00 1.76
N GLU A 80 14.07 11.97 2.34
CA GLU A 80 14.60 12.91 3.31
C GLU A 80 13.82 12.77 4.62
N VAL A 81 14.55 12.57 5.73
CA VAL A 81 13.92 12.57 7.06
C VAL A 81 13.63 14.03 7.42
N LEU A 82 12.35 14.42 7.49
CA LEU A 82 11.97 15.78 7.83
C LEU A 82 11.99 16.03 9.34
N GLN A 83 11.80 14.99 10.14
CA GLN A 83 11.98 15.07 11.59
C GLN A 83 12.52 13.78 12.20
N ARG A 84 13.40 13.98 13.18
CA ARG A 84 13.57 13.10 14.33
C ARG A 84 13.63 13.99 15.57
N PRO A 85 12.79 13.76 16.59
CA PRO A 85 13.15 14.31 17.89
C PRO A 85 12.84 13.36 19.06
N ASP A 86 13.88 13.03 19.81
CA ASP A 86 13.71 12.85 21.24
C ASP A 86 13.41 14.24 21.84
N ARG A 87 12.24 14.38 22.49
CA ARG A 87 11.79 15.52 23.32
C ARG A 87 11.09 16.72 22.66
N ILE A 88 10.61 16.64 21.41
CA ILE A 88 9.70 17.67 20.87
C ILE A 88 8.26 17.13 20.88
N ASN A 89 7.41 17.72 21.71
CA ASN A 89 6.00 17.33 21.88
C ASN A 89 5.04 18.14 21.00
N ASP A 90 5.50 19.20 20.33
CA ASP A 90 4.63 20.10 19.56
C ASP A 90 5.04 20.18 18.08
N TRP A 91 4.10 19.76 17.23
CA TRP A 91 4.18 19.83 15.76
C TRP A 91 3.90 21.23 15.19
N ASN A 92 4.02 22.28 16.02
CA ASN A 92 3.78 23.67 15.60
C ASN A 92 4.89 24.25 14.72
N MET A 93 5.93 23.48 14.43
CA MET A 93 6.94 23.83 13.43
C MET A 93 6.95 22.75 12.35
N MET A 94 6.64 23.16 11.12
CA MET A 94 7.24 22.75 9.84
C MET A 94 6.18 22.82 8.73
N ASN A 95 6.32 23.80 7.82
CA ASN A 95 5.75 23.92 6.46
C ASN A 95 4.23 23.65 6.30
N PRO A 96 3.40 24.58 5.79
CA PRO A 96 1.94 24.38 5.72
C PRO A 96 1.44 23.28 4.77
N PHE A 97 2.33 22.47 4.17
CA PHE A 97 2.02 21.32 3.28
C PHE A 97 0.95 21.67 2.23
N THR A 98 1.08 22.83 1.57
CA THR A 98 0.05 23.44 0.73
C THR A 98 0.05 22.96 -0.73
N ASN A 99 0.82 21.93 -1.08
CA ASN A 99 0.89 21.45 -2.46
C ASN A 99 0.38 20.01 -2.53
N ASP A 100 -0.93 19.90 -2.76
CA ASP A 100 -1.64 18.66 -3.00
C ASP A 100 -1.61 18.34 -4.50
N ALA A 101 -0.86 17.31 -4.89
CA ALA A 101 -1.20 16.53 -6.05
C ALA A 101 -1.91 15.27 -5.52
N ALA A 102 -3.08 14.90 -6.05
CA ALA A 102 -3.81 13.61 -5.92
C ALA A 102 -3.80 12.79 -4.58
N TYR A 103 -3.37 13.33 -3.45
CA TYR A 103 -3.16 12.61 -2.18
C TYR A 103 -3.92 13.30 -1.04
N ILE A 104 -4.12 12.60 0.10
CA ILE A 104 -4.69 13.25 1.27
C ILE A 104 -3.70 14.28 1.81
N SER A 105 -4.18 15.46 2.20
CA SER A 105 -3.30 16.49 2.77
C SER A 105 -2.50 15.92 3.95
N THR A 106 -1.18 16.08 3.93
CA THR A 106 -0.29 15.65 5.03
C THR A 106 -0.72 16.24 6.37
N LYS A 107 -1.20 17.49 6.35
CA LYS A 107 -1.73 18.17 7.54
C LYS A 107 -2.96 17.45 8.10
N TRP A 108 -3.86 17.01 7.23
CA TRP A 108 -5.04 16.24 7.64
C TRP A 108 -4.62 14.87 8.17
N LEU A 109 -3.70 14.19 7.50
CA LEU A 109 -3.17 12.90 7.94
C LEU A 109 -2.56 12.97 9.35
N LEU A 110 -1.69 13.95 9.60
CA LEU A 110 -1.06 14.14 10.91
C LEU A 110 -2.10 14.46 12.00
N ARG A 111 -3.11 15.28 11.69
CA ARG A 111 -4.21 15.56 12.61
C ARG A 111 -4.98 14.28 12.95
N LEU A 112 -5.27 13.44 11.96
CA LEU A 112 -5.98 12.18 12.18
C LEU A 112 -5.16 11.24 13.07
N ILE A 113 -3.86 11.08 12.80
CA ILE A 113 -2.97 10.25 13.63
C ILE A 113 -3.01 10.72 15.10
N LEU A 114 -2.90 12.03 15.34
CA LEU A 114 -2.94 12.61 16.69
C LEU A 114 -4.33 12.44 17.35
N GLN A 115 -5.42 12.63 16.61
CA GLN A 115 -6.79 12.40 17.11
C GLN A 115 -7.04 10.95 17.50
N CYS A 116 -6.40 9.99 16.82
CA CYS A 116 -6.42 8.58 17.20
C CYS A 116 -5.55 8.26 18.43
N GLY A 117 -4.92 9.26 19.07
CA GLY A 117 -4.02 9.06 20.21
C GLY A 117 -2.68 8.42 19.83
N LEU A 118 -2.36 8.35 18.53
CA LEU A 118 -1.12 7.79 18.03
C LEU A 118 -0.03 8.87 18.00
N ARG A 119 1.22 8.44 18.22
CA ARG A 119 2.39 9.32 18.15
C ARG A 119 3.13 9.07 16.85
N VAL A 120 3.63 10.13 16.23
CA VAL A 120 4.54 10.01 15.09
C VAL A 120 5.97 9.98 15.61
N ARG A 121 6.70 8.91 15.29
CA ARG A 121 8.12 8.72 15.64
C ARG A 121 9.04 9.38 14.60
N HIS A 122 8.72 9.20 13.32
CA HIS A 122 9.45 9.81 12.21
C HIS A 122 8.47 10.34 11.17
N LEU A 123 8.76 11.51 10.61
CA LEU A 123 8.08 12.03 9.42
C LEU A 123 9.10 12.13 8.30
N LEU A 124 8.80 11.49 7.18
CA LEU A 124 9.70 11.37 6.05
C LEU A 124 9.06 11.98 4.81
N CYS A 125 9.86 12.70 4.03
CA CYS A 125 9.49 13.17 2.70
C CYS A 125 10.13 12.26 1.66
N VAL A 126 9.30 11.68 0.80
CA VAL A 126 9.73 10.88 -0.33
C VAL A 126 9.51 11.70 -1.59
N LYS A 127 10.59 11.95 -2.34
CA LYS A 127 10.61 12.81 -3.53
C LYS A 127 10.90 11.96 -4.75
N GLN A 128 10.10 12.10 -5.80
CA GLN A 128 10.41 11.46 -7.07
C GLN A 128 11.62 12.15 -7.71
N MET A 129 12.55 11.37 -8.25
CA MET A 129 13.67 11.92 -9.00
C MET A 129 13.18 12.52 -10.31
N GLY A 130 13.58 13.76 -10.61
CA GLY A 130 13.24 14.44 -11.86
C GLY A 130 11.86 15.09 -11.91
N THR A 131 11.02 14.97 -10.87
CA THR A 131 9.77 15.73 -10.75
C THR A 131 9.72 16.47 -9.40
N ASN A 132 8.77 17.39 -9.24
CA ASN A 132 8.55 18.08 -7.97
C ASN A 132 7.49 17.36 -7.08
N THR A 133 7.12 16.12 -7.43
CA THR A 133 6.14 15.32 -6.69
C THR A 133 6.75 14.85 -5.37
N LYS A 134 6.01 15.06 -4.27
CA LYS A 134 6.44 14.73 -2.92
C LYS A 134 5.33 14.00 -2.19
N HIS A 135 5.77 13.07 -1.37
CA HIS A 135 4.93 12.26 -0.51
C HIS A 135 5.47 12.27 0.89
N TYR A 136 4.56 12.07 1.84
CA TYR A 136 4.88 12.05 3.25
C TYR A 136 4.48 10.71 3.86
N LEU A 137 5.41 10.17 4.64
CA LEU A 137 5.25 8.90 5.34
C LEU A 137 5.57 9.12 6.82
N ALA A 138 4.58 8.85 7.67
CA ALA A 138 4.70 8.88 9.11
C ALA A 138 4.98 7.45 9.62
N VAL A 139 6.06 7.27 10.37
CA VAL A 139 6.36 6.02 11.08
C VAL A 139 5.95 6.19 12.54
N LEU A 140 5.24 5.20 13.08
CA LEU A 140 4.75 5.15 14.46
C LEU A 140 5.74 4.40 15.37
N PRO A 141 5.67 4.55 16.71
CA PRO A 141 6.58 3.91 17.65
C PRO A 141 6.70 2.39 17.53
N ASN A 142 5.61 1.72 17.15
CA ASN A 142 5.52 0.26 16.99
C ASN A 142 6.02 -0.24 15.62
N GLY A 143 6.59 0.63 14.78
CA GLY A 143 7.06 0.26 13.44
C GLY A 143 5.96 0.26 12.36
N CYS A 144 4.70 0.50 12.73
CA CYS A 144 3.65 0.77 11.75
C CYS A 144 3.92 2.09 11.01
N TYR A 145 3.33 2.24 9.82
CA TYR A 145 3.48 3.46 9.04
C TYR A 145 2.13 3.89 8.45
N VAL A 146 2.05 5.18 8.09
CA VAL A 146 0.96 5.73 7.29
C VAL A 146 1.55 6.64 6.23
N CYS A 147 1.15 6.45 4.98
CA CYS A 147 1.58 7.27 3.86
C CYS A 147 0.39 8.04 3.28
N ASP A 148 0.60 9.30 2.91
CA ASP A 148 -0.42 10.16 2.31
C ASP A 148 -0.96 9.69 0.96
N CYS A 149 -0.27 8.77 0.28
CA CYS A 149 -0.80 8.09 -0.91
C CYS A 149 -1.96 7.13 -0.60
N CYS A 150 -2.23 6.82 0.67
CA CYS A 150 -3.30 5.92 1.15
C CYS A 150 -3.28 4.49 0.62
N MET A 151 -2.32 4.09 -0.21
CA MET A 151 -2.29 2.75 -0.80
C MET A 151 -2.27 1.63 0.25
N GLY A 152 -1.50 1.81 1.33
CA GLY A 152 -1.49 0.85 2.45
C GLY A 152 -2.84 0.74 3.17
N LEU A 153 -3.59 1.83 3.28
CA LEU A 153 -4.93 1.84 3.89
C LEU A 153 -6.00 1.27 2.95
N ASN A 154 -5.93 1.59 1.67
CA ASN A 154 -6.93 1.21 0.68
C ASN A 154 -6.76 -0.23 0.18
N LEU A 155 -5.53 -0.70 0.02
CA LEU A 155 -5.22 -2.00 -0.58
C LEU A 155 -4.61 -2.99 0.41
N GLY A 156 -4.22 -2.55 1.62
CA GLY A 156 -3.47 -3.39 2.56
C GLY A 156 -2.05 -3.73 2.09
N LEU A 157 -1.56 -3.08 1.03
CA LEU A 157 -0.25 -3.35 0.42
C LEU A 157 0.69 -2.16 0.57
N PRO A 158 1.99 -2.39 0.84
CA PRO A 158 2.95 -1.30 0.88
C PRO A 158 3.12 -0.62 -0.47
N CYS A 159 3.14 0.72 -0.43
CA CYS A 159 3.44 1.54 -1.61
C CYS A 159 4.95 1.62 -1.85
N TRP A 160 5.33 2.03 -3.07
CA TRP A 160 6.73 2.32 -3.40
C TRP A 160 7.36 3.36 -2.46
N HIS A 161 6.59 4.29 -1.88
CA HIS A 161 7.11 5.23 -0.88
C HIS A 161 7.58 4.52 0.40
N PHE A 162 6.82 3.52 0.87
CA PHE A 162 7.23 2.70 2.00
C PHE A 162 8.52 1.96 1.70
N PHE A 163 8.62 1.31 0.53
CA PHE A 163 9.83 0.58 0.14
C PHE A 163 11.05 1.51 0.05
N GLN A 164 10.87 2.71 -0.49
CA GLN A 164 11.94 3.70 -0.55
C GLN A 164 12.39 4.17 0.85
N VAL A 165 11.47 4.34 1.81
CA VAL A 165 11.84 4.62 3.21
C VAL A 165 12.53 3.43 3.85
N MET A 166 12.05 2.21 3.60
CA MET A 166 12.62 0.97 4.15
C MET A 166 14.09 0.79 3.73
N LEU A 167 14.46 1.19 2.51
CA LEU A 167 15.86 1.22 2.04
C LEU A 167 16.77 2.17 2.85
N LYS A 168 16.20 3.10 3.63
CA LYS A 168 16.92 4.10 4.42
C LYS A 168 16.78 3.90 5.93
N MET A 169 15.90 3.00 6.37
CA MET A 169 15.56 2.79 7.77
C MET A 169 15.48 1.31 8.10
N ASP A 170 16.56 0.78 8.68
CA ASP A 170 16.67 -0.64 9.07
C ASP A 170 15.64 -1.06 10.14
N SER A 171 15.01 -0.10 10.82
CA SER A 171 13.95 -0.35 11.79
C SER A 171 12.60 -0.69 11.17
N LEU A 172 12.42 -0.48 9.87
CA LEU A 172 11.20 -0.83 9.17
C LEU A 172 11.34 -2.23 8.58
N GLN A 173 10.34 -3.06 8.87
CA GLN A 173 10.22 -4.38 8.31
C GLN A 173 8.81 -4.53 7.76
N PHE A 174 8.68 -5.32 6.71
CA PHE A 174 7.39 -5.79 6.26
C PHE A 174 7.46 -7.30 6.10
N HIS A 175 6.35 -7.95 6.41
CA HIS A 175 6.18 -9.37 6.19
C HIS A 175 5.08 -9.54 5.16
N ILE A 176 5.42 -10.11 4.01
CA ILE A 176 4.41 -10.73 3.16
C ILE A 176 4.22 -12.14 3.72
N GLY A 177 3.26 -12.24 4.64
CA GLY A 177 2.69 -13.53 4.97
C GLY A 177 1.83 -13.94 3.79
N LEU A 178 2.33 -14.85 2.95
CA LEU A 178 1.44 -15.76 2.27
C LEU A 178 0.90 -16.67 3.39
N VAL A 179 -0.14 -16.20 4.08
CA VAL A 179 -1.14 -17.08 4.70
C VAL A 179 -1.88 -17.70 3.54
#